data_AF-A0A6D2XLK6-F1
#
_entry.id   AF-A0A6D2XLK6-F1
#
_cell.length_a   1.000
_cell.length_b   1.000
_cell.length_c   1.000
_cell.angle_alpha   90.00
_cell.angle_beta   90.00
_cell.angle_gamma   90.00
#
_symmetry.space_group_name_H-M   'P 1'
#
loop_
_entity.id
_entity.type
_entity.pdbx_description
1 polymer ?
#
loop_
_entity_poly.entity_id
_entity_poly.type
_entity_poly.pdbx_seq_one_letter_code
_entity_poly.pdbx_strand_id
1 'polypeptide(L)'
;MAVTEASLLRQCPLLLPQNRSKTVYEGFISAQGRDFHLRIVLPEDLQLKNARLLCSWQLRTILSGYHRIVQQRMQHSPDLMSFMMELKMLLEVALKNRQELYALPPPPHFYSSLIEEIGTLGWDKLVYADTCFSTIKLKAEDASGREHLITLKLKAKYPAESPDYFVDFPVPFCASRTPQVNSPQSSLISIYSQFLAAIESLKAFWDVMDEIDEKTWVLEPEKPPRSATARRIALGNNVSINIEVDPRHPTMLPECFFLGADHVVKPLGIKLSRNIHLWDPENSVLQNLKDVLETDFPARAILEKSDFTMDCGICYAYQLDGTIPDQVCDNSQCGQPFHQICLYEWLRGLLTSRQSFNIIFGECPYCSKPITLKMSGRKH
;
A
#
# COMPACT_ATOMS: atom_id res chain seq x y z
N MET A 1 -2.11 -28.15 38.50
CA MET A 1 -2.84 -29.13 37.67
C MET A 1 -4.36 -28.88 37.62
N ALA A 2 -5.04 -28.56 38.73
CA ALA A 2 -6.49 -28.25 38.68
C ALA A 2 -6.83 -26.92 37.96
N VAL A 3 -5.94 -25.92 38.04
CA VAL A 3 -6.12 -24.60 37.39
C VAL A 3 -6.01 -24.68 35.86
N THR A 4 -5.09 -25.50 35.34
CA THR A 4 -4.93 -25.73 33.89
C THR A 4 -6.08 -26.52 33.28
N GLU A 5 -6.72 -27.41 34.06
CA GLU A 5 -7.88 -28.20 33.65
C GLU A 5 -9.16 -27.36 33.56
N ALA A 6 -9.38 -26.48 34.56
CA ALA A 6 -10.46 -25.49 34.52
C ALA A 6 -10.28 -24.50 33.36
N SER A 7 -9.03 -24.19 33.01
CA SER A 7 -8.72 -23.38 31.83
C SER A 7 -9.11 -24.11 30.55
N LEU A 8 -8.63 -25.36 30.34
CA LEU A 8 -8.88 -26.14 29.11
C LEU A 8 -10.37 -26.31 28.84
N LEU A 9 -11.15 -26.66 29.87
CA LEU A 9 -12.60 -26.83 29.75
C LEU A 9 -13.35 -25.50 29.47
N ARG A 10 -12.80 -24.34 29.84
CA ARG A 10 -13.41 -23.05 29.50
C ARG A 10 -13.24 -22.69 28.04
N GLN A 11 -12.10 -23.00 27.42
CA GLN A 11 -11.84 -22.60 26.04
C GLN A 11 -12.08 -23.71 25.01
N CYS A 12 -11.99 -24.97 25.42
CA CYS A 12 -12.28 -26.16 24.62
C CYS A 12 -13.25 -27.07 25.39
N PRO A 13 -14.52 -26.64 25.59
CA PRO A 13 -15.48 -27.35 26.45
C PRO A 13 -15.85 -28.74 25.93
N LEU A 14 -15.64 -29.00 24.64
CA LEU A 14 -15.95 -30.26 23.99
C LEU A 14 -14.76 -31.23 23.93
N LEU A 15 -13.61 -30.90 24.52
CA LEU A 15 -12.42 -31.76 24.55
C LEU A 15 -12.21 -32.34 25.95
N LEU A 16 -12.36 -33.66 26.09
CA LEU A 16 -12.35 -34.33 27.39
C LEU A 16 -11.22 -35.37 27.50
N PRO A 17 -10.59 -35.51 28.68
CA PRO A 17 -9.63 -36.58 28.93
C PRO A 17 -10.36 -37.94 28.96
N GLN A 18 -9.81 -38.93 28.25
CA GLN A 18 -10.36 -40.28 28.11
C GLN A 18 -9.76 -41.29 29.09
N ASN A 19 -8.69 -40.92 29.80
CA ASN A 19 -8.02 -41.79 30.76
C ASN A 19 -7.59 -41.03 32.02
N ARG A 20 -7.41 -41.79 33.13
CA ARG A 20 -6.99 -41.23 34.42
C ARG A 20 -5.59 -40.63 34.39
N SER A 21 -4.73 -41.14 33.53
CA SER A 21 -3.38 -40.63 33.29
C SER A 21 -3.34 -39.34 32.47
N LYS A 22 -4.48 -38.88 31.94
CA LYS A 22 -4.61 -37.67 31.11
C LYS A 22 -3.64 -37.64 29.93
N THR A 23 -3.33 -38.79 29.37
CA THR A 23 -2.50 -38.92 28.16
C THR A 23 -3.34 -38.95 26.89
N VAL A 24 -4.66 -39.13 27.00
CA VAL A 24 -5.55 -39.15 25.83
C VAL A 24 -6.67 -38.14 26.02
N TYR A 25 -6.82 -37.23 25.07
CA TYR A 25 -7.91 -36.28 24.98
C TYR A 25 -8.70 -36.52 23.69
N GLU A 26 -10.01 -36.52 23.77
CA GLU A 26 -10.88 -36.73 22.61
C GLU A 26 -12.13 -35.86 22.70
N GLY A 27 -12.59 -35.37 21.56
CA GLY A 27 -13.69 -34.43 21.53
C GLY A 27 -13.79 -33.63 20.24
N PHE A 28 -14.33 -32.42 20.35
CA PHE A 28 -14.54 -31.52 19.22
C PHE A 28 -13.81 -30.19 19.38
N ILE A 29 -13.37 -29.63 18.26
CA ILE A 29 -12.97 -28.22 18.14
C ILE A 29 -13.98 -27.48 17.28
N SER A 30 -14.45 -26.34 17.78
CA SER A 30 -15.44 -25.51 17.10
C SER A 30 -14.77 -24.32 16.42
N ALA A 31 -15.03 -24.13 15.14
CA ALA A 31 -14.59 -22.97 14.37
C ALA A 31 -15.66 -22.57 13.35
N GLN A 32 -15.96 -21.27 13.25
CA GLN A 32 -16.99 -20.71 12.37
C GLN A 32 -18.36 -21.42 12.46
N GLY A 33 -18.79 -21.78 13.67
CA GLY A 33 -20.08 -22.46 13.90
C GLY A 33 -20.13 -23.93 13.46
N ARG A 34 -18.98 -24.54 13.14
CA ARG A 34 -18.85 -25.97 12.81
C ARG A 34 -17.97 -26.69 13.82
N ASP A 35 -18.36 -27.91 14.15
CA ASP A 35 -17.62 -28.78 15.06
C ASP A 35 -16.85 -29.86 14.31
N PHE A 36 -15.58 -30.04 14.67
CA PHE A 36 -14.70 -31.02 14.06
C PHE A 36 -14.14 -31.98 15.11
N HIS A 37 -14.32 -33.28 14.89
CA HIS A 37 -13.80 -34.30 15.80
C HIS A 37 -12.28 -34.40 15.71
N LEU A 38 -11.64 -34.46 16.88
CA LEU A 38 -10.21 -34.71 17.05
C LEU A 38 -9.90 -35.49 18.32
N ARG A 39 -8.72 -36.11 18.30
CA ARG A 39 -8.14 -36.86 19.40
C ARG A 39 -6.65 -36.59 19.50
N ILE A 40 -6.18 -36.22 20.69
CA ILE A 40 -4.79 -35.93 20.99
C ILE A 40 -4.27 -37.00 21.93
N VAL A 41 -3.18 -37.66 21.54
CA VAL A 41 -2.48 -38.65 22.34
C VAL A 41 -1.14 -38.08 22.74
N LEU A 42 -0.97 -37.80 24.03
CA LEU A 42 0.28 -37.37 24.65
C LEU A 42 1.13 -38.60 25.01
N PRO A 43 2.48 -38.48 25.01
CA PRO A 43 3.36 -39.50 25.54
C PRO A 43 3.28 -39.56 27.07
N GLU A 44 3.92 -40.55 27.69
CA GLU A 44 3.93 -40.74 29.15
C GLU A 44 4.60 -39.57 29.90
N ASP A 45 5.50 -38.84 29.25
CA ASP A 45 6.14 -37.63 29.76
C ASP A 45 5.25 -36.37 29.70
N LEU A 46 4.03 -36.51 29.16
CA LEU A 46 3.03 -35.46 28.93
C LEU A 46 3.52 -34.30 28.06
N GLN A 47 4.65 -34.45 27.34
CA GLN A 47 5.18 -33.40 26.48
C GLN A 47 4.50 -33.41 25.11
N LEU A 48 4.12 -32.23 24.63
CA LEU A 48 3.48 -32.06 23.31
C LEU A 48 4.41 -32.35 22.14
N LYS A 49 5.73 -32.25 22.32
CA LYS A 49 6.73 -32.43 21.26
C LYS A 49 6.57 -33.76 20.51
N ASN A 50 6.12 -34.80 21.19
CA ASN A 50 5.92 -36.15 20.65
C ASN A 50 4.43 -36.56 20.65
N ALA A 51 3.51 -35.62 20.81
CA ALA A 51 2.08 -35.90 20.79
C ALA A 51 1.59 -36.26 19.38
N ARG A 52 0.50 -37.03 19.33
CA ARG A 52 -0.16 -37.42 18.08
C ARG A 52 -1.53 -36.78 17.99
N LEU A 53 -1.75 -35.99 16.94
CA LEU A 53 -3.06 -35.46 16.56
C LEU A 53 -3.74 -36.39 15.56
N LEU A 54 -4.84 -37.00 15.99
CA LEU A 54 -5.77 -37.73 15.15
C LEU A 54 -7.02 -36.86 14.95
N CYS A 55 -7.61 -36.91 13.77
CA CYS A 55 -8.80 -36.10 13.49
C CYS A 55 -9.69 -36.73 12.42
N SER A 56 -10.93 -36.25 12.38
CA SER A 56 -11.88 -36.58 11.31
C SER A 56 -11.30 -36.27 9.92
N TRP A 57 -11.77 -36.99 8.91
CA TRP A 57 -11.36 -36.78 7.52
C TRP A 57 -11.62 -35.32 7.06
N GLN A 58 -12.70 -34.71 7.54
CA GLN A 58 -13.05 -33.32 7.24
C GLN A 58 -11.98 -32.35 7.76
N LEU A 59 -11.59 -32.48 9.03
CA LEU A 59 -10.55 -31.65 9.63
C LEU A 59 -9.20 -31.87 8.96
N ARG A 60 -8.85 -33.14 8.69
CA ARG A 60 -7.62 -33.50 7.96
C ARG A 60 -7.56 -32.87 6.57
N THR A 61 -8.69 -32.82 5.87
CA THR A 61 -8.78 -32.23 4.53
C THR A 61 -8.57 -30.72 4.57
N ILE A 62 -9.10 -30.03 5.58
CA ILE A 62 -8.90 -28.58 5.79
C ILE A 62 -7.44 -28.27 6.15
N LEU A 63 -6.82 -29.09 7.00
CA LEU A 63 -5.45 -28.89 7.48
C LEU A 63 -4.37 -29.47 6.54
N SER A 64 -4.73 -30.05 5.40
CA SER A 64 -3.79 -30.71 4.48
C SER A 64 -2.63 -29.80 4.02
N GLY A 65 -2.90 -28.52 3.75
CA GLY A 65 -1.89 -27.52 3.41
C GLY A 65 -1.12 -26.93 4.61
N TYR A 66 -1.57 -27.20 5.83
CA TYR A 66 -1.04 -26.61 7.07
C TYR A 66 -0.27 -27.62 7.93
N HIS A 67 -0.02 -28.84 7.43
CA HIS A 67 0.55 -29.94 8.21
C HIS A 67 1.87 -29.58 8.91
N ARG A 68 2.79 -28.92 8.20
CA ARG A 68 4.08 -28.48 8.76
C ARG A 68 3.91 -27.45 9.89
N ILE A 69 2.96 -26.53 9.73
CA ILE A 69 2.68 -25.48 10.72
C ILE A 69 2.05 -26.09 11.97
N VAL A 70 1.11 -27.03 11.80
CA VAL A 70 0.51 -27.76 12.93
C VAL A 70 1.57 -28.53 13.71
N GLN A 71 2.52 -29.20 13.03
CA GLN A 71 3.64 -29.88 13.68
C GLN A 71 4.57 -28.91 14.42
N GLN A 72 4.92 -27.77 13.80
CA GLN A 72 5.75 -26.76 14.46
C GLN A 72 5.08 -26.22 15.72
N ARG A 73 3.79 -25.87 15.64
CA ARG A 73 3.04 -25.37 16.80
C ARG A 73 2.96 -26.41 17.91
N MET A 74 2.73 -27.67 17.57
CA MET A 74 2.78 -28.77 18.54
C MET A 74 4.13 -28.91 19.25
N GLN A 75 5.25 -28.62 18.58
CA GLN A 75 6.59 -28.67 19.20
C GLN A 75 6.92 -27.48 20.10
N HIS A 76 6.38 -26.30 19.78
CA HIS A 76 6.74 -25.04 20.44
C HIS A 76 5.70 -24.57 21.47
N SER A 77 4.47 -25.09 21.43
CA SER A 77 3.45 -24.76 22.42
C SER A 77 3.84 -25.29 23.81
N PRO A 78 3.76 -24.46 24.86
CA PRO A 78 4.19 -24.83 26.22
C PRO A 78 3.25 -25.84 26.90
N ASP A 79 1.97 -25.83 26.51
CA ASP A 79 0.93 -26.70 27.08
C ASP A 79 -0.21 -26.96 26.08
N LEU A 80 -1.08 -27.91 26.44
CA LEU A 80 -2.14 -28.42 25.55
C LEU A 80 -3.16 -27.32 25.24
N MET A 81 -3.40 -26.42 26.18
CA MET A 81 -4.32 -25.31 25.98
C MET A 81 -3.80 -24.36 24.89
N SER A 82 -2.54 -23.95 25.02
CA SER A 82 -1.88 -23.05 24.08
C SER A 82 -1.88 -23.64 22.68
N PHE A 83 -1.56 -24.93 22.57
CA PHE A 83 -1.67 -25.66 21.30
C PHE A 83 -3.10 -25.65 20.73
N MET A 84 -4.12 -25.89 21.57
CA MET A 84 -5.52 -25.90 21.12
C MET A 84 -6.01 -24.53 20.65
N MET A 85 -5.61 -23.44 21.30
CA MET A 85 -5.89 -22.08 20.84
C MET A 85 -5.23 -21.79 19.49
N GLU A 86 -3.96 -22.14 19.38
CA GLU A 86 -3.21 -21.99 18.15
C GLU A 86 -3.80 -22.82 16.99
N LEU A 87 -4.24 -24.05 17.27
CA LEU A 87 -4.90 -24.91 16.31
C LEU A 87 -6.27 -24.34 15.89
N LYS A 88 -7.03 -23.77 16.84
CA LYS A 88 -8.30 -23.09 16.55
C LYS A 88 -8.08 -21.89 15.63
N MET A 89 -7.09 -21.05 15.91
CA MET A 89 -6.74 -19.91 15.05
C MET A 89 -6.34 -20.34 13.64
N LEU A 90 -5.53 -21.39 13.49
CA LEU A 90 -5.21 -21.96 12.18
C LEU A 90 -6.45 -22.47 11.45
N LEU A 91 -7.33 -23.16 12.17
CA LEU A 91 -8.56 -23.70 11.60
C LEU A 91 -9.49 -22.58 11.12
N GLU A 92 -9.61 -21.49 11.86
CA GLU A 92 -10.39 -20.31 11.47
C GLU A 92 -9.84 -19.66 10.19
N VAL A 93 -8.51 -19.51 10.08
CA VAL A 93 -7.85 -18.99 8.87
C VAL A 93 -8.05 -19.94 7.68
N ALA A 94 -7.82 -21.23 7.89
CA ALA A 94 -7.96 -22.25 6.84
C ALA A 94 -9.40 -22.34 6.32
N LEU A 95 -10.40 -22.20 7.22
CA LEU A 95 -11.81 -22.16 6.85
C LEU A 95 -12.18 -20.89 6.09
N LYS A 96 -11.66 -19.72 6.51
CA LYS A 96 -11.89 -18.45 5.81
C LYS A 96 -11.34 -18.49 4.38
N ASN A 97 -10.10 -18.94 4.22
CA ASN A 97 -9.47 -19.11 2.90
C ASN A 97 -10.23 -20.12 2.04
N ARG A 98 -10.84 -21.15 2.64
CA ARG A 98 -11.68 -22.10 1.90
C ARG A 98 -13.06 -21.54 1.54
N GLN A 99 -13.68 -20.72 2.38
CA GLN A 99 -14.94 -20.07 2.02
C GLN A 99 -14.79 -19.13 0.82
N GLU A 100 -13.62 -18.49 0.67
CA GLU A 100 -13.28 -17.75 -0.55
C GLU A 100 -13.16 -18.66 -1.78
N LEU A 101 -12.74 -19.92 -1.61
CA LEU A 101 -12.66 -20.93 -2.68
C LEU A 101 -13.99 -21.66 -2.96
N TYR A 102 -14.93 -21.66 -2.01
CA TYR A 102 -16.22 -22.37 -2.07
C TYR A 102 -17.43 -21.44 -2.05
N ALA A 103 -17.28 -20.19 -2.51
CA ALA A 103 -18.43 -19.47 -3.05
C ALA A 103 -19.07 -20.38 -4.11
N LEU A 104 -20.38 -20.63 -4.02
CA LEU A 104 -21.09 -21.42 -5.04
C LEU A 104 -20.71 -20.83 -6.41
N PRO A 105 -20.20 -21.66 -7.34
CA PRO A 105 -19.83 -21.15 -8.64
C PRO A 105 -21.05 -20.45 -9.25
N PRO A 106 -20.86 -19.25 -9.83
CA PRO A 106 -21.93 -18.57 -10.53
C PRO A 106 -22.63 -19.52 -11.49
N PRO A 107 -23.96 -19.40 -11.64
CA PRO A 107 -24.70 -20.22 -12.58
C PRO A 107 -24.14 -20.07 -14.01
N PRO A 108 -24.21 -21.08 -14.89
CA PRO A 108 -23.55 -21.07 -16.20
C PRO A 108 -23.87 -19.85 -17.08
N HIS A 109 -25.07 -19.27 -16.92
CA HIS A 109 -25.47 -18.06 -17.64
C HIS A 109 -24.60 -16.83 -17.32
N PHE A 110 -24.03 -16.76 -16.12
CA PHE A 110 -23.08 -15.72 -15.73
C PHE A 110 -21.86 -15.74 -16.66
N TYR A 111 -21.29 -16.93 -16.87
CA TYR A 111 -20.09 -17.09 -17.68
C TYR A 111 -20.39 -16.84 -19.16
N SER A 112 -21.51 -17.35 -19.68
CA SER A 112 -21.86 -17.10 -21.09
C SER A 112 -22.04 -15.61 -21.37
N SER A 113 -22.75 -14.88 -20.50
CA SER A 113 -22.94 -13.44 -20.66
C SER A 113 -21.63 -12.66 -20.54
N LEU A 114 -20.79 -12.98 -19.55
CA LEU A 114 -19.50 -12.33 -19.39
C LEU A 114 -18.57 -12.54 -20.59
N ILE A 115 -18.52 -13.76 -21.13
CA ILE A 115 -17.68 -14.09 -22.28
C ILE A 115 -18.20 -13.39 -23.55
N GLU A 116 -19.53 -13.26 -23.70
CA GLU A 116 -20.14 -12.48 -24.78
C GLU A 116 -19.83 -10.98 -24.65
N GLU A 117 -19.88 -10.42 -23.44
CA GLU A 117 -19.51 -9.04 -23.17
C GLU A 117 -18.02 -8.77 -23.46
N ILE A 118 -17.13 -9.66 -23.04
CA ILE A 118 -15.69 -9.58 -23.35
C ILE A 118 -15.46 -9.73 -24.85
N GLY A 119 -16.17 -10.66 -25.51
CA GLY A 119 -16.10 -10.85 -26.95
C GLY A 119 -16.54 -9.61 -27.73
N THR A 120 -17.59 -8.93 -27.26
CA THR A 120 -18.10 -7.68 -27.83
C THR A 120 -17.13 -6.52 -27.58
N LEU A 121 -16.50 -6.46 -26.40
CA LEU A 121 -15.50 -5.45 -26.09
C LEU A 121 -14.21 -5.62 -26.92
N GLY A 122 -13.82 -6.88 -27.15
CA GLY A 122 -12.56 -7.25 -27.78
C GLY A 122 -11.62 -7.93 -26.79
N TRP A 123 -11.20 -9.15 -27.12
CA TRP A 123 -10.26 -9.95 -26.32
C TRP A 123 -8.88 -9.31 -26.18
N ASP A 124 -8.50 -8.43 -27.11
CA ASP A 124 -7.26 -7.68 -27.06
C ASP A 124 -7.19 -6.70 -25.86
N LYS A 125 -8.35 -6.33 -25.30
CA LYS A 125 -8.45 -5.49 -24.11
C LYS A 125 -8.28 -6.28 -22.81
N LEU A 126 -8.51 -7.59 -22.80
CA LEU A 126 -8.38 -8.42 -21.61
C LEU A 126 -6.92 -8.86 -21.38
N VAL A 127 -6.29 -8.37 -20.32
CA VAL A 127 -4.89 -8.71 -20.00
C VAL A 127 -4.75 -9.76 -18.90
N TYR A 128 -5.80 -9.94 -18.10
CA TYR A 128 -5.81 -10.91 -17.01
C TYR A 128 -7.23 -11.36 -16.70
N ALA A 129 -7.40 -12.65 -16.44
CA ALA A 129 -8.57 -13.23 -15.81
C ALA A 129 -8.11 -14.33 -14.84
N ASP A 130 -8.72 -14.40 -13.66
CA ASP A 130 -8.51 -15.51 -12.74
C ASP A 130 -9.27 -16.77 -13.19
N THR A 131 -8.98 -17.92 -12.58
CA THR A 131 -9.58 -19.22 -12.96
C THR A 131 -11.11 -19.25 -12.84
N CYS A 132 -11.67 -18.40 -11.97
CA CYS A 132 -13.09 -18.35 -11.69
C CYS A 132 -13.82 -17.21 -12.41
N PHE A 133 -13.11 -16.40 -13.22
CA PHE A 133 -13.60 -15.13 -13.79
C PHE A 133 -14.29 -14.23 -12.75
N SER A 134 -13.79 -14.27 -11.51
CA SER A 134 -14.20 -13.36 -10.45
C SER A 134 -13.43 -12.05 -10.51
N THR A 135 -12.21 -12.07 -11.05
CA THR A 135 -11.37 -10.88 -11.21
C THR A 135 -10.81 -10.83 -12.62
N ILE A 136 -11.12 -9.76 -13.33
CA ILE A 136 -10.59 -9.48 -14.68
C ILE A 136 -9.86 -8.15 -14.68
N LYS A 137 -8.86 -8.00 -15.55
CA LYS A 137 -8.22 -6.71 -15.82
C LYS A 137 -8.32 -6.39 -17.29
N LEU A 138 -8.78 -5.18 -17.58
CA LEU A 138 -8.87 -4.64 -18.92
C LEU A 138 -7.82 -3.53 -19.07
N LYS A 139 -7.18 -3.49 -20.23
CA LYS A 139 -6.29 -2.40 -20.62
C LYS A 139 -6.97 -1.42 -21.56
N ALA A 140 -6.52 -0.18 -21.52
CA ALA A 140 -6.80 0.86 -22.49
C ALA A 140 -5.49 1.58 -22.81
N GLU A 141 -5.34 2.02 -24.05
CA GLU A 141 -4.24 2.86 -24.48
C GLU A 141 -4.80 4.24 -24.81
N ASP A 142 -4.20 5.30 -24.27
CA ASP A 142 -4.63 6.67 -24.56
C ASP A 142 -4.00 7.21 -25.86
N ALA A 143 -4.42 8.40 -26.28
CA ALA A 143 -3.91 9.03 -27.51
C ALA A 143 -2.40 9.35 -27.48
N SER A 144 -1.75 9.32 -26.31
CA SER A 144 -0.30 9.49 -26.16
C SER A 144 0.44 8.15 -26.08
N GLY A 145 -0.24 7.02 -26.25
CA GLY A 145 0.37 5.68 -26.21
C GLY A 145 0.59 5.13 -24.80
N ARG A 146 -0.05 5.70 -23.77
CA ARG A 146 0.08 5.21 -22.39
C ARG A 146 -0.93 4.12 -22.11
N GLU A 147 -0.47 3.03 -21.51
CA GLU A 147 -1.33 1.94 -21.06
C GLU A 147 -1.92 2.23 -19.67
N HIS A 148 -3.24 2.09 -19.55
CA HIS A 148 -4.03 2.25 -18.33
C HIS A 148 -4.80 0.96 -18.06
N LEU A 149 -4.89 0.56 -16.80
CA LEU A 149 -5.55 -0.67 -16.39
C LEU A 149 -6.76 -0.39 -15.49
N ILE A 150 -7.86 -1.10 -15.75
CA ILE A 150 -9.00 -1.21 -14.85
C ILE A 150 -9.13 -2.66 -14.40
N THR A 151 -9.11 -2.88 -13.08
CA THR A 151 -9.37 -4.19 -12.48
C THR A 151 -10.82 -4.26 -12.05
N LEU A 152 -11.58 -5.24 -12.51
CA LEU A 152 -12.96 -5.49 -12.09
C LEU A 152 -13.05 -6.77 -11.27
N LYS A 153 -13.68 -6.68 -10.10
CA LYS A 153 -14.07 -7.81 -9.26
C LYS A 153 -15.56 -8.05 -9.42
N LEU A 154 -15.88 -9.12 -10.15
CA LEU A 154 -17.23 -9.56 -10.46
C LEU A 154 -17.79 -10.34 -9.26
N LYS A 155 -18.98 -9.96 -8.84
CA LYS A 155 -19.71 -10.64 -7.76
C LYS A 155 -20.64 -11.70 -8.34
N ALA A 156 -21.02 -12.69 -7.54
CA ALA A 156 -21.89 -13.79 -7.98
C ALA A 156 -23.27 -13.33 -8.51
N LYS A 157 -23.72 -12.12 -8.16
CA LYS A 157 -24.98 -11.51 -8.60
C LYS A 157 -24.84 -10.55 -9.78
N TYR A 158 -23.66 -10.43 -10.39
CA TYR A 158 -23.48 -9.67 -11.62
C TYR A 158 -24.34 -10.28 -12.75
N PRO A 159 -24.98 -9.48 -13.62
CA PRO A 159 -24.90 -8.01 -13.75
C PRO A 159 -25.87 -7.21 -12.86
N ALA A 160 -26.73 -7.85 -12.05
CA ALA A 160 -27.68 -7.14 -11.18
C ALA A 160 -26.96 -6.33 -10.08
N GLU A 161 -25.89 -6.90 -9.52
CA GLU A 161 -24.97 -6.20 -8.64
C GLU A 161 -23.77 -5.66 -9.44
N SER A 162 -23.38 -4.41 -9.21
CA SER A 162 -22.23 -3.81 -9.88
C SER A 162 -20.93 -4.48 -9.44
N PRO A 163 -19.96 -4.66 -10.36
CA PRO A 163 -18.63 -5.11 -9.96
C PRO A 163 -17.95 -4.02 -9.13
N ASP A 164 -17.07 -4.45 -8.22
CA ASP A 164 -16.12 -3.51 -7.64
C ASP A 164 -15.02 -3.27 -8.68
N TYR A 165 -14.54 -2.04 -8.82
CA TYR A 165 -13.50 -1.71 -9.80
C TYR A 165 -12.39 -0.86 -9.17
N PHE A 166 -11.19 -1.03 -9.69
CA PHE A 166 -9.99 -0.37 -9.22
C PHE A 166 -9.23 0.18 -10.43
N VAL A 167 -8.91 1.47 -10.38
CA VAL A 167 -8.15 2.21 -11.40
C VAL A 167 -7.05 3.02 -10.71
N ASP A 168 -5.96 3.28 -11.43
CA ASP A 168 -4.83 4.08 -10.94
C ASP A 168 -4.98 5.55 -11.37
N PHE A 169 -6.04 6.21 -10.88
CA PHE A 169 -6.33 7.60 -11.24
C PHE A 169 -6.01 8.56 -10.08
N PRO A 170 -5.62 9.81 -10.40
CA PRO A 170 -5.35 10.84 -9.41
C PRO A 170 -6.64 11.47 -8.83
N VAL A 171 -7.81 11.07 -9.37
CA VAL A 171 -9.14 11.51 -8.92
C VAL A 171 -10.06 10.29 -8.74
N PRO A 172 -11.07 10.38 -7.87
CA PRO A 172 -12.04 9.32 -7.71
C PRO A 172 -12.77 9.00 -9.02
N PHE A 173 -12.81 7.72 -9.38
CA PHE A 173 -13.57 7.21 -10.51
C PHE A 173 -14.85 6.54 -10.02
N CYS A 174 -15.99 6.98 -10.52
CA CYS A 174 -17.30 6.39 -10.22
C CYS A 174 -18.04 6.15 -11.52
N ALA A 175 -18.12 4.88 -11.96
CA ALA A 175 -18.92 4.51 -13.10
C ALA A 175 -20.42 4.64 -12.76
N SER A 176 -21.10 5.52 -13.48
CA SER A 176 -22.54 5.70 -13.38
C SER A 176 -23.29 4.52 -14.01
N ARG A 177 -24.38 4.09 -13.39
CA ARG A 177 -25.39 3.29 -14.08
C ARG A 177 -26.26 4.24 -14.87
N THR A 178 -26.26 4.15 -16.19
CA THR A 178 -27.30 4.80 -16.99
C THR A 178 -28.58 3.97 -16.86
N PRO A 179 -29.68 4.49 -16.28
CA PRO A 179 -30.98 3.85 -16.35
C PRO A 179 -31.55 4.08 -17.76
N GLN A 180 -31.02 3.38 -18.77
CA GLN A 180 -31.66 3.37 -20.08
C GLN A 180 -32.90 2.46 -19.99
N VAL A 181 -34.05 3.06 -20.23
CA VAL A 181 -35.42 2.55 -19.99
C VAL A 181 -35.73 1.21 -20.69
N ASN A 182 -34.89 0.74 -21.62
CA ASN A 182 -35.11 -0.52 -22.36
C ASN A 182 -33.89 -1.47 -22.38
N SER A 183 -32.93 -1.36 -21.46
CA SER A 183 -31.81 -2.32 -21.36
C SER A 183 -31.41 -2.56 -19.88
N PRO A 184 -31.74 -3.73 -19.29
CA PRO A 184 -31.58 -3.98 -17.85
C PRO A 184 -30.14 -4.12 -17.33
N GLN A 185 -29.09 -3.86 -18.11
CA GLN A 185 -27.73 -4.28 -17.74
C GLN A 185 -26.71 -3.16 -17.96
N SER A 186 -26.12 -2.67 -16.87
CA SER A 186 -24.84 -1.96 -16.92
C SER A 186 -23.77 -2.99 -17.30
N SER A 187 -23.51 -3.10 -18.60
CA SER A 187 -22.53 -4.04 -19.15
C SER A 187 -21.11 -3.57 -18.87
N LEU A 188 -20.17 -4.50 -18.89
CA LEU A 188 -18.73 -4.26 -18.85
C LEU A 188 -18.31 -3.20 -19.88
N ILE A 189 -18.96 -3.18 -21.05
CA ILE A 189 -18.76 -2.17 -22.10
C ILE A 189 -19.09 -0.76 -21.59
N SER A 190 -20.20 -0.58 -20.87
CA SER A 190 -20.58 0.74 -20.35
C SER A 190 -19.58 1.30 -19.33
N ILE A 191 -19.00 0.42 -18.50
CA ILE A 191 -17.97 0.79 -17.53
C ILE A 191 -16.67 1.14 -18.27
N TYR A 192 -16.31 0.33 -19.28
CA TYR A 192 -15.11 0.55 -20.07
C TYR A 192 -15.18 1.86 -20.89
N SER A 193 -16.34 2.21 -21.46
CA SER A 193 -16.52 3.49 -22.15
C SER A 193 -16.37 4.69 -21.22
N GLN A 194 -16.88 4.59 -19.98
CA GLN A 194 -16.68 5.64 -18.96
C GLN A 194 -15.22 5.72 -18.50
N PHE A 195 -14.54 4.57 -18.42
CA PHE A 195 -13.11 4.50 -18.13
C PHE A 195 -12.28 5.21 -19.22
N LEU A 196 -12.57 4.94 -20.50
CA LEU A 196 -11.93 5.65 -21.62
C LEU A 196 -12.18 7.16 -21.58
N ALA A 197 -13.42 7.59 -21.32
CA ALA A 197 -13.74 9.01 -21.21
C ALA A 197 -12.96 9.70 -20.06
N ALA A 198 -12.80 9.00 -18.93
CA ALA A 198 -12.01 9.50 -17.81
C ALA A 198 -10.51 9.60 -18.15
N ILE A 199 -9.96 8.60 -18.85
CA ILE A 199 -8.57 8.64 -19.36
C ILE A 199 -8.37 9.88 -20.23
N GLU A 200 -9.23 10.11 -21.22
CA GLU A 200 -9.11 11.26 -22.11
C GLU A 200 -9.21 12.60 -21.35
N SER A 201 -10.06 12.69 -20.33
CA SER A 201 -10.16 13.90 -19.50
C SER A 201 -8.90 14.20 -18.66
N LEU A 202 -8.10 13.18 -18.34
CA LEU A 202 -6.89 13.28 -17.52
C LEU A 202 -5.61 13.34 -18.35
N LYS A 203 -5.71 13.30 -19.68
CA LYS A 203 -4.58 13.32 -20.61
C LYS A 203 -3.61 14.48 -20.33
N ALA A 204 -4.14 15.70 -20.18
CA ALA A 204 -3.32 16.88 -19.92
C ALA A 204 -2.52 16.78 -18.61
N PHE A 205 -3.10 16.15 -17.58
CA PHE A 205 -2.40 15.92 -16.31
C PHE A 205 -1.23 14.94 -16.49
N TRP A 206 -1.44 13.82 -17.18
CA TRP A 206 -0.37 12.87 -17.41
C TRP A 206 0.70 13.39 -18.38
N ASP A 207 0.33 14.20 -19.38
CA ASP A 207 1.28 14.87 -20.27
C ASP A 207 2.25 15.78 -19.47
N VAL A 208 1.73 16.53 -18.48
CA VAL A 208 2.56 17.34 -17.56
C VAL A 208 3.47 16.47 -16.70
N MET A 209 2.94 15.40 -16.11
CA MET A 209 3.72 14.54 -15.23
C MET A 209 4.80 13.75 -15.97
N ASP A 210 4.51 13.26 -17.18
CA ASP A 210 5.49 12.58 -18.02
C ASP A 210 6.65 13.52 -18.38
N GLU A 211 6.37 14.78 -18.75
CA GLU A 211 7.44 15.73 -19.05
C GLU A 211 8.38 15.93 -17.85
N ILE A 212 7.82 16.06 -16.64
CA ILE A 212 8.60 16.22 -15.41
C ILE A 212 9.40 14.95 -15.13
N ASP A 213 8.78 13.78 -15.22
CA ASP A 213 9.41 12.48 -14.95
C ASP A 213 10.54 12.15 -15.94
N GLU A 214 10.44 12.62 -17.19
CA GLU A 214 11.44 12.43 -18.24
C GLU A 214 12.58 13.45 -18.19
N LYS A 215 12.27 14.74 -17.99
CA LYS A 215 13.25 15.83 -18.15
C LYS A 215 13.92 16.27 -16.86
N THR A 216 13.45 15.81 -15.70
CA THR A 216 13.98 16.23 -14.40
C THR A 216 14.47 15.06 -13.55
N TRP A 217 15.17 15.39 -12.46
CA TRP A 217 15.55 14.42 -11.44
C TRP A 217 14.48 14.33 -10.34
N VAL A 218 13.51 13.43 -10.52
CA VAL A 218 12.47 13.14 -9.52
C VAL A 218 13.02 12.26 -8.41
N LEU A 219 12.97 12.76 -7.18
CA LEU A 219 13.41 12.08 -5.96
C LEU A 219 12.30 11.24 -5.33
N GLU A 220 11.06 11.74 -5.34
CA GLU A 220 9.90 11.07 -4.74
C GLU A 220 8.62 11.39 -5.55
N PRO A 221 7.80 10.38 -5.90
CA PRO A 221 8.05 8.94 -5.76
C PRO A 221 9.13 8.43 -6.74
N GLU A 222 9.92 7.41 -6.37
CA GLU A 222 10.95 6.85 -7.27
C GLU A 222 10.34 6.16 -8.51
N LYS A 223 9.17 5.55 -8.34
CA LYS A 223 8.36 4.94 -9.41
C LYS A 223 6.93 5.45 -9.26
N PRO A 224 6.61 6.62 -9.82
CA PRO A 224 5.32 7.22 -9.58
C PRO A 224 4.20 6.42 -10.25
N PRO A 225 3.13 6.04 -9.52
CA PRO A 225 1.90 5.55 -10.15
C PRO A 225 1.17 6.68 -10.87
N ARG A 226 0.20 6.33 -11.73
CA ARG A 226 -0.62 7.31 -12.48
C ARG A 226 -1.56 8.12 -11.59
N SER A 227 -1.81 7.64 -10.36
CA SER A 227 -2.51 8.36 -9.30
C SER A 227 -1.67 9.40 -8.55
N ALA A 228 -0.34 9.37 -8.65
CA ALA A 228 0.50 10.29 -7.88
C ALA A 228 0.48 11.70 -8.46
N THR A 229 -0.05 12.65 -7.70
CA THR A 229 -0.16 14.08 -7.99
C THR A 229 1.03 14.92 -7.52
N ALA A 230 1.83 14.36 -6.61
CA ALA A 230 3.02 15.01 -6.06
C ALA A 230 4.30 14.61 -6.81
N ARG A 231 5.25 15.53 -6.92
CA ARG A 231 6.65 15.25 -7.29
C ARG A 231 7.61 16.06 -6.43
N ARG A 232 8.61 15.39 -5.85
CA ARG A 232 9.79 16.03 -5.28
C ARG A 232 10.90 16.00 -6.32
N ILE A 233 11.33 17.16 -6.78
CA ILE A 233 12.28 17.32 -7.89
C ILE A 233 13.55 17.96 -7.35
N ALA A 234 14.73 17.42 -7.68
CA ALA A 234 15.99 18.06 -7.32
C ALA A 234 16.20 19.34 -8.13
N LEU A 235 16.67 20.40 -7.46
CA LEU A 235 17.10 21.66 -8.10
C LEU A 235 18.63 21.79 -8.13
N GLY A 236 19.33 20.97 -7.35
CA GLY A 236 20.77 21.01 -7.17
C GLY A 236 21.18 20.20 -5.93
N ASN A 237 22.44 20.30 -5.53
CA ASN A 237 22.94 19.59 -4.36
C ASN A 237 22.23 20.12 -3.10
N ASN A 238 21.60 19.21 -2.34
CA ASN A 238 20.91 19.51 -1.08
C ASN A 238 19.73 20.49 -1.20
N VAL A 239 19.17 20.66 -2.40
CA VAL A 239 17.98 21.48 -2.61
C VAL A 239 17.00 20.80 -3.57
N SER A 240 15.73 20.78 -3.19
CA SER A 240 14.65 20.21 -3.98
C SER A 240 13.40 21.06 -3.85
N ILE A 241 12.51 20.96 -4.84
CA ILE A 241 11.17 21.52 -4.82
C ILE A 241 10.16 20.38 -4.77
N ASN A 242 9.19 20.47 -3.88
CA ASN A 242 8.03 19.61 -3.91
C ASN A 242 6.90 20.36 -4.61
N ILE A 243 6.26 19.73 -5.58
CA ILE A 243 5.09 20.25 -6.28
C ILE A 243 3.90 19.28 -6.11
N GLU A 244 2.70 19.83 -6.05
CA GLU A 244 1.43 19.11 -6.05
C GLU A 244 0.56 19.66 -7.18
N VAL A 245 0.34 18.84 -8.21
CA VAL A 245 -0.40 19.25 -9.41
C VAL A 245 -1.87 18.86 -9.28
N ASP A 246 -2.77 19.82 -9.50
CA ASP A 246 -4.21 19.55 -9.57
C ASP A 246 -4.54 18.79 -10.87
N PRO A 247 -5.06 17.56 -10.81
CA PRO A 247 -5.40 16.78 -12.01
C PRO A 247 -6.44 17.42 -12.91
N ARG A 248 -7.29 18.30 -12.37
CA ARG A 248 -8.34 19.00 -13.14
C ARG A 248 -7.83 20.27 -13.79
N HIS A 249 -6.75 20.83 -13.27
CA HIS A 249 -6.16 22.09 -13.72
C HIS A 249 -4.62 21.97 -13.77
N PRO A 250 -4.08 21.05 -14.61
CA PRO A 250 -2.69 20.60 -14.49
C PRO A 250 -1.64 21.62 -14.90
N THR A 251 -2.01 22.69 -15.63
CA THR A 251 -1.09 23.77 -16.03
C THR A 251 -1.19 25.02 -15.15
N MET A 252 -2.10 25.02 -14.16
CA MET A 252 -2.16 26.10 -13.17
C MET A 252 -0.98 26.02 -12.21
N LEU A 253 -0.67 27.12 -11.53
CA LEU A 253 0.36 27.17 -10.51
C LEU A 253 0.11 26.09 -9.43
N PRO A 254 0.99 25.08 -9.30
CA PRO A 254 0.81 24.03 -8.30
C PRO A 254 1.14 24.54 -6.90
N GLU A 255 0.60 23.87 -5.88
CA GLU A 255 1.12 24.06 -4.53
C GLU A 255 2.57 23.57 -4.49
N CYS A 256 3.48 24.40 -3.99
CA CYS A 256 4.89 24.03 -3.95
C CYS A 256 5.64 24.58 -2.74
N PHE A 257 6.69 23.88 -2.34
CA PHE A 257 7.61 24.31 -1.28
C PHE A 257 9.02 23.77 -1.52
N PHE A 258 10.01 24.52 -1.05
CA PHE A 258 11.42 24.14 -1.17
C PHE A 258 11.90 23.38 0.06
N LEU A 259 12.79 22.43 -0.15
CA LEU A 259 13.49 21.68 0.87
C LEU A 259 14.99 21.82 0.66
N GLY A 260 15.70 22.28 1.68
CA GLY A 260 17.14 22.54 1.65
C GLY A 260 17.55 23.50 2.76
N ALA A 261 18.84 23.79 2.87
CA ALA A 261 19.34 24.76 3.85
C ALA A 261 18.77 26.18 3.57
N ASP A 262 18.47 26.92 4.63
CA ASP A 262 17.83 28.24 4.59
C ASP A 262 18.48 29.22 3.61
N HIS A 263 19.81 29.25 3.57
CA HIS A 263 20.58 30.15 2.71
C HIS A 263 20.47 29.81 1.21
N VAL A 264 20.07 28.57 0.88
CA VAL A 264 19.84 28.11 -0.49
C VAL A 264 18.38 28.31 -0.91
N VAL A 265 17.43 28.04 -0.01
CA VAL A 265 15.98 28.10 -0.33
C VAL A 265 15.41 29.52 -0.30
N LYS A 266 15.92 30.42 0.55
CA LYS A 266 15.41 31.80 0.65
C LYS A 266 15.51 32.57 -0.67
N PRO A 267 16.64 32.55 -1.40
CA PRO A 267 16.74 33.16 -2.73
C PRO A 267 15.70 32.61 -3.72
N LEU A 268 15.46 31.30 -3.71
CA LEU A 268 14.46 30.65 -4.59
C LEU A 268 13.04 31.11 -4.27
N GLY A 269 12.69 31.24 -2.98
CA GLY A 269 11.39 31.79 -2.57
C GLY A 269 11.19 33.26 -2.98
N ILE A 270 12.25 34.07 -2.96
CA ILE A 270 12.20 35.46 -3.45
C ILE A 270 11.98 35.48 -4.97
N LYS A 271 12.69 34.63 -5.73
CA LYS A 271 12.49 34.54 -7.19
C LYS A 271 11.06 34.09 -7.52
N LEU A 272 10.57 33.04 -6.85
CA LEU A 272 9.22 32.53 -7.02
C LEU A 272 8.18 33.64 -6.80
N SER A 273 8.23 34.34 -5.65
CA SER A 273 7.28 35.42 -5.36
C SER A 273 7.39 36.62 -6.30
N ARG A 274 8.60 36.98 -6.74
CA ARG A 274 8.83 38.08 -7.69
C ARG A 274 8.27 37.78 -9.06
N ASN A 275 8.50 36.57 -9.56
CA ASN A 275 8.24 36.19 -10.95
C ASN A 275 6.93 35.43 -11.13
N ILE A 276 6.14 35.21 -10.07
CA ILE A 276 4.91 34.41 -10.12
C ILE A 276 3.88 34.89 -11.16
N HIS A 277 3.90 36.20 -11.46
CA HIS A 277 3.04 36.84 -12.44
C HIS A 277 3.38 36.47 -13.90
N LEU A 278 4.54 35.85 -14.13
CA LEU A 278 4.97 35.33 -15.43
C LEU A 278 4.41 33.92 -15.71
N TRP A 279 3.70 33.31 -14.76
CA TRP A 279 3.11 31.99 -14.96
C TRP A 279 2.06 32.04 -16.06
N ASP A 280 2.26 31.24 -17.10
CA ASP A 280 1.39 31.16 -18.27
C ASP A 280 0.76 29.76 -18.35
N PRO A 281 -0.57 29.61 -18.19
CA PRO A 281 -1.26 28.33 -18.29
C PRO A 281 -1.16 27.64 -19.67
N GLU A 282 -0.75 28.36 -20.71
CA GLU A 282 -0.49 27.78 -22.04
C GLU A 282 0.87 27.07 -22.12
N ASN A 283 1.79 27.39 -21.21
CA ASN A 283 3.08 26.72 -21.07
C ASN A 283 2.98 25.50 -20.15
N SER A 284 3.92 24.57 -20.31
CA SER A 284 4.01 23.44 -19.38
C SER A 284 4.46 23.88 -17.98
N VAL A 285 4.10 23.09 -16.97
CA VAL A 285 4.52 23.35 -15.58
C VAL A 285 6.04 23.41 -15.46
N LEU A 286 6.76 22.51 -16.13
CA LEU A 286 8.22 22.51 -16.09
C LEU A 286 8.81 23.79 -16.70
N GLN A 287 8.27 24.26 -17.82
CA GLN A 287 8.74 25.48 -18.46
C GLN A 287 8.46 26.70 -17.57
N ASN A 288 7.23 26.82 -17.04
CA ASN A 288 6.88 27.87 -16.08
C ASN A 288 7.80 27.87 -14.85
N LEU A 289 8.11 26.70 -14.30
CA LEU A 289 9.03 26.60 -13.15
C LEU A 289 10.44 27.07 -13.50
N LYS A 290 10.95 26.79 -14.71
CA LYS A 290 12.26 27.29 -15.15
C LYS A 290 12.27 28.82 -15.26
N ASP A 291 11.23 29.38 -15.86
CA ASP A 291 11.13 30.82 -16.10
C ASP A 291 10.94 31.59 -14.79
N VAL A 292 10.07 31.11 -13.91
CA VAL A 292 9.77 31.74 -12.62
C VAL A 292 10.96 31.61 -11.66
N LEU A 293 11.64 30.47 -11.62
CA LEU A 293 12.80 30.25 -10.74
C LEU A 293 14.13 30.72 -11.35
N GLU A 294 14.14 31.13 -12.62
CA GLU A 294 15.34 31.49 -13.38
C GLU A 294 16.47 30.45 -13.15
N THR A 295 16.12 29.16 -13.27
CA THR A 295 16.99 28.03 -12.92
C THR A 295 16.72 26.84 -13.83
N ASP A 296 17.77 26.14 -14.23
CA ASP A 296 17.68 24.89 -14.97
C ASP A 296 17.52 23.69 -14.04
N PHE A 297 16.72 22.71 -14.46
CA PHE A 297 16.52 21.47 -13.71
C PHE A 297 17.59 20.44 -14.13
N PRO A 298 18.25 19.76 -13.16
CA PRO A 298 19.18 18.69 -13.45
C PRO A 298 18.52 17.58 -14.28
N ALA A 299 19.10 17.28 -15.44
CA ALA A 299 18.59 16.25 -16.33
C ALA A 299 19.07 14.86 -15.90
N ARG A 300 18.16 13.88 -15.90
CA ARG A 300 18.44 12.48 -15.50
C ARG A 300 19.51 11.79 -16.36
N ALA A 301 19.65 12.18 -17.63
CA ALA A 301 20.56 11.53 -18.58
C ALA A 301 22.05 11.86 -18.40
N ILE A 302 22.37 12.90 -17.61
CA ILE A 302 23.73 13.48 -17.56
C ILE A 302 24.44 13.15 -16.22
N LEU A 303 23.70 12.72 -15.19
CA LEU A 303 24.17 12.73 -13.80
C LEU A 303 24.01 11.37 -13.12
N GLU A 304 24.93 11.00 -12.23
CA GLU A 304 24.88 9.75 -11.48
C GLU A 304 23.97 9.89 -10.25
N LYS A 305 23.31 8.80 -9.82
CA LYS A 305 22.37 8.82 -8.68
C LYS A 305 23.00 9.38 -7.40
N SER A 306 24.30 9.10 -7.20
CA SER A 306 25.10 9.60 -6.08
C SER A 306 25.21 11.12 -5.97
N ASP A 307 24.96 11.87 -7.05
CA ASP A 307 25.16 13.32 -7.06
C ASP A 307 24.04 14.07 -6.30
N PHE A 308 22.85 13.45 -6.18
CA PHE A 308 21.67 14.06 -5.54
C PHE A 308 21.06 13.24 -4.41
N THR A 309 21.48 11.98 -4.24
CA THR A 309 21.02 11.13 -3.13
C THR A 309 22.04 11.18 -2.00
N MET A 310 21.78 12.00 -0.99
CA MET A 310 22.56 12.02 0.24
C MET A 310 21.88 11.20 1.32
N ASP A 311 22.64 10.30 1.95
CA ASP A 311 22.15 9.47 3.04
C ASP A 311 21.85 10.32 4.29
N CYS A 312 20.85 9.90 5.05
CA CYS A 312 20.58 10.47 6.35
C CYS A 312 21.81 10.37 7.25
N GLY A 313 22.21 11.47 7.88
CA GLY A 313 23.38 11.47 8.75
C GLY A 313 23.26 10.57 9.99
N ILE A 314 22.06 10.11 10.35
CA ILE A 314 21.83 9.31 11.57
C ILE A 314 21.74 7.82 11.24
N CYS A 315 20.87 7.45 10.29
CA CYS A 315 20.66 6.04 9.93
C CYS A 315 21.52 5.57 8.76
N TYR A 316 22.26 6.47 8.10
CA TYR A 316 23.11 6.18 6.94
C TYR A 316 22.37 5.48 5.80
N ALA A 317 21.06 5.74 5.68
CA ALA A 317 20.23 5.23 4.63
C ALA A 317 19.62 6.39 3.84
N TYR A 318 19.58 6.25 2.52
CA TYR A 318 18.84 7.16 1.65
C TYR A 318 17.33 7.02 1.82
N GLN A 319 16.82 5.80 2.06
CA GLN A 319 15.40 5.55 2.24
C GLN A 319 15.12 4.81 3.56
N LEU A 320 14.16 5.33 4.33
CA LEU A 320 13.67 4.73 5.56
C LEU A 320 12.14 4.74 5.52
N ASP A 321 11.52 3.56 5.58
CA ASP A 321 10.05 3.37 5.51
C ASP A 321 9.39 4.10 4.34
N GLY A 322 10.03 4.08 3.17
CA GLY A 322 9.56 4.76 1.98
C GLY A 322 9.92 6.24 1.89
N THR A 323 10.37 6.86 2.98
CA THR A 323 10.72 8.29 3.04
C THR A 323 12.21 8.54 2.80
N ILE A 324 12.53 9.69 2.23
CA ILE A 324 13.91 10.15 2.00
C ILE A 324 14.21 11.39 2.89
N PRO A 325 15.49 11.73 3.14
CA PRO A 325 15.84 12.87 3.98
C PRO A 325 15.21 14.19 3.49
N ASP A 326 14.56 14.88 4.41
CA ASP A 326 13.77 16.10 4.15
C ASP A 326 14.17 17.26 5.06
N GLN A 327 14.98 16.99 6.10
CA GLN A 327 15.55 18.00 6.99
C GLN A 327 17.02 18.18 6.66
N VAL A 328 17.51 19.42 6.58
CA VAL A 328 18.90 19.73 6.26
C VAL A 328 19.47 20.68 7.31
N CYS A 329 20.73 20.47 7.71
CA CYS A 329 21.41 21.42 8.59
C CYS A 329 21.65 22.75 7.87
N ASP A 330 21.17 23.86 8.46
CA ASP A 330 21.30 25.21 7.88
C ASP A 330 22.74 25.75 7.86
N ASN A 331 23.64 25.16 8.63
CA ASN A 331 25.04 25.54 8.64
C ASN A 331 25.67 25.25 7.27
N SER A 332 26.17 26.29 6.59
CA SER A 332 26.73 26.21 5.23
C SER A 332 27.95 25.29 5.10
N GLN A 333 28.67 25.05 6.20
CA GLN A 333 29.80 24.12 6.26
C GLN A 333 29.39 22.67 6.58
N CYS A 334 28.12 22.41 6.87
CA CYS A 334 27.61 21.09 7.24
C CYS A 334 26.68 20.55 6.15
N GLY A 335 25.51 21.17 5.94
CA GLY A 335 24.54 20.74 4.94
C GLY A 335 24.05 19.28 5.06
N GLN A 336 24.33 18.58 6.16
CA GLN A 336 23.97 17.17 6.32
C GLN A 336 22.44 17.01 6.33
N PRO A 337 21.89 16.11 5.51
CA PRO A 337 20.46 15.82 5.52
C PRO A 337 20.11 14.72 6.53
N PHE A 338 18.87 14.75 7.00
CA PHE A 338 18.30 13.82 7.96
C PHE A 338 16.86 13.50 7.58
N HIS A 339 16.42 12.27 7.85
CA HIS A 339 14.98 11.99 7.91
C HIS A 339 14.36 12.72 9.10
N GLN A 340 13.16 13.25 8.92
CA GLN A 340 12.36 13.87 9.99
C GLN A 340 12.29 12.97 11.25
N ILE A 341 12.03 11.66 11.06
CA ILE A 341 11.90 10.70 12.16
C ILE A 341 13.23 10.49 12.88
N CYS A 342 14.33 10.30 12.14
CA CYS A 342 15.65 10.11 12.75
C CYS A 342 16.07 11.35 13.56
N LEU A 343 15.89 12.55 13.00
CA LEU A 343 16.23 13.78 13.70
C LEU A 343 15.32 13.99 14.93
N TYR A 344 14.04 13.61 14.82
CA TYR A 344 13.11 13.65 15.96
C TYR A 344 13.53 12.71 17.10
N GLU A 345 13.90 11.47 16.78
CA GLU A 345 14.42 10.50 17.75
C GLU A 345 15.71 10.96 18.42
N TRP A 346 16.60 11.55 17.63
CA TRP A 346 17.84 12.11 18.17
C TRP A 346 17.57 13.28 19.12
N LEU A 347 16.84 14.29 18.67
CA LEU A 347 16.64 15.52 19.44
C LEU A 347 15.86 15.27 20.73
N ARG A 348 14.88 14.36 20.75
CA ARG A 348 14.13 14.06 21.99
C ARG A 348 14.99 13.35 23.05
N GLY A 349 16.10 12.72 22.67
CA GLY A 349 17.04 12.06 23.57
C GLY A 349 18.03 13.01 24.24
N LEU A 350 18.14 14.26 23.76
CA LEU A 350 19.08 15.25 24.29
C LEU A 350 18.44 16.13 25.37
N LEU A 351 19.13 16.26 26.51
CA LEU A 351 18.73 17.17 27.60
C LEU A 351 18.80 18.66 27.20
N THR A 352 19.56 18.98 26.16
CA THR A 352 19.75 20.34 25.64
C THR A 352 18.66 20.78 24.67
N SER A 353 17.86 19.83 24.15
CA SER A 353 16.78 20.13 23.23
C SER A 353 15.64 20.86 23.93
N ARG A 354 15.05 21.84 23.24
CA ARG A 354 13.89 22.60 23.70
C ARG A 354 12.75 22.38 22.73
N GLN A 355 11.57 22.11 23.25
CA GLN A 355 10.36 22.02 22.43
C GLN A 355 9.47 23.25 22.67
N SER A 356 8.99 23.87 21.60
CA SER A 356 7.95 24.89 21.64
C SER A 356 6.89 24.54 20.59
N PHE A 357 5.67 24.26 21.05
CA PHE A 357 4.58 23.76 20.20
C PHE A 357 5.02 22.55 19.35
N ASN A 358 4.94 22.69 18.02
CA ASN A 358 5.31 21.67 17.04
C ASN A 358 6.74 21.85 16.52
N ILE A 359 7.58 22.61 17.22
CA ILE A 359 8.96 22.88 16.81
C ILE A 359 9.92 22.43 17.91
N ILE A 360 10.94 21.64 17.53
CA ILE A 360 12.02 21.20 18.40
C ILE A 360 13.29 21.91 17.97
N PHE A 361 13.94 22.56 18.92
CA PHE A 361 15.23 23.21 18.76
C PHE A 361 16.28 22.36 19.44
N GLY A 362 17.41 22.14 18.76
CA GLY A 362 18.55 21.48 19.37
C GLY A 362 19.81 21.67 18.54
N GLU A 363 20.73 20.72 18.63
CA GLU A 363 22.03 20.79 17.96
C GLU A 363 22.15 19.70 16.89
N CYS A 364 22.75 20.06 15.76
CA CYS A 364 23.01 19.13 14.67
C CYS A 364 23.98 18.02 15.14
N PRO A 365 23.67 16.72 14.87
CA PRO A 365 24.54 15.61 15.26
C PRO A 365 25.97 15.67 14.69
N TYR A 366 26.17 16.40 13.59
CA TYR A 366 27.45 16.45 12.85
C TYR A 366 28.31 17.65 13.22
N CYS A 367 27.71 18.84 13.34
CA CYS A 367 28.47 20.08 13.53
C CYS A 367 28.17 20.81 14.84
N SER A 368 27.26 20.27 15.66
CA SER A 368 26.80 20.86 16.92
C SER A 368 26.26 22.29 16.81
N LYS A 369 25.97 22.77 15.60
CA LYS A 369 25.30 24.06 15.37
C LYS A 369 23.79 23.92 15.57
N PRO A 370 23.09 25.03 15.88
CA PRO A 370 21.64 25.00 16.05
C PRO A 370 20.95 24.39 14.83
N ILE A 371 20.01 23.47 15.08
CA ILE A 371 19.10 22.90 14.08
C ILE A 371 17.68 22.94 14.60
N THR A 372 16.74 23.21 13.71
CA THR A 372 15.31 23.30 14.04
C THR A 372 14.56 22.22 13.29
N LEU A 373 13.72 21.47 14.00
CA LEU A 373 12.84 20.46 13.43
C LEU A 373 11.39 20.90 13.61
N LYS A 374 10.67 21.06 12.50
CA LYS A 374 9.22 21.29 12.53
C LYS A 374 8.48 19.96 12.39
N MET A 375 7.68 19.62 13.39
CA MET A 375 6.81 18.46 13.37
C MET A 375 5.63 18.73 12.42
N SER A 376 5.78 18.28 11.19
CA SER A 376 4.68 18.21 10.22
C SER A 376 3.71 17.12 10.67
N GLY A 377 2.45 17.46 10.88
CA GLY A 377 1.40 16.47 11.09
C GLY A 377 1.09 15.75 9.78
N ARG A 378 1.95 14.83 9.33
CA ARG A 378 1.56 13.89 8.27
C ARG A 378 0.53 12.94 8.88
N LYS A 379 -0.71 13.05 8.41
CA LYS A 379 -1.75 12.04 8.63
C LYS A 379 -1.23 10.74 8.01
N HIS A 380 -1.04 9.73 8.84
CA HIS A 380 -0.87 8.35 8.39
C HIS A 380 -2.13 7.86 7.66
#